data_AF-A0A9N8DQB1-F1
#
_entry.id   AF-A0A9N8DQB1-F1
#
_cell.length_a   1.000
_cell.length_b   1.000
_cell.length_c   1.000
_cell.angle_alpha   90.00
_cell.angle_beta   90.00
_cell.angle_gamma   90.00
#
_symmetry.space_group_name_H-M   'P 1'
#
loop_
_entity.id
_entity.type
_entity.pdbx_description
1 polymer ?
#
loop_
_entity_poly.entity_id
_entity_poly.type
_entity_poly.pdbx_seq_one_letter_code
_entity_poly.pdbx_strand_id
1 'polypeptide(L)'
;MEEPLGMAGMLGQYVRPALVLICAMLVFNLPIVIYKIGLLKSTILYLLFCNDKKWKRTSDPGAVFGPHISAGKPIERKKIYFVRHGESTWNDTFNKGNHRSTAVFILGFLPGVVKAVLFEIYLVLSGKMDSWFYDSPLSQVGLKQVEELAVFMERDPPETDEEIIKILRADPGAKPSKFVCSNLRRAISTLAGGFRERLGRRKVDKILVLPCLQEMSRNPDAQSITPAHTPIQASWMEKGSKVCNFDDILRKHVDTSLHTGNKPIRGSGYDRMIQFCKFVFSNAVREEHVIAGGHSLYFKSFFQCFLPASVDHVAKNKKIKNGGVVCFELMKAKTQYGDQFMIDPASVRVIYLGF
;
A
#
# COMPACT_ATOMS: atom_id res chain seq x y z
N MET A 1 -34.77 55.39 -7.20
CA MET A 1 -33.36 55.04 -7.01
C MET A 1 -33.34 53.75 -6.21
N GLU A 2 -33.21 52.61 -6.87
CA GLU A 2 -32.92 51.37 -6.13
C GLU A 2 -31.46 51.44 -5.68
N GLU A 3 -31.23 51.38 -4.37
CA GLU A 3 -29.88 51.23 -3.84
C GLU A 3 -29.25 49.97 -4.46
N PRO A 4 -28.05 50.07 -5.04
CA PRO A 4 -27.38 48.90 -5.58
C PRO A 4 -27.21 47.89 -4.45
N LEU A 5 -27.79 46.70 -4.64
CA LEU A 5 -27.70 45.59 -3.71
C LEU A 5 -26.21 45.38 -3.40
N GLY A 6 -25.79 45.69 -2.16
CA GLY A 6 -24.40 45.52 -1.75
C GLY A 6 -23.94 44.08 -2.04
N MET A 7 -22.63 43.86 -2.20
CA MET A 7 -22.05 42.55 -2.57
C MET A 7 -22.65 41.36 -1.78
N ALA A 8 -22.98 41.58 -0.50
CA ALA A 8 -23.65 40.60 0.36
C ALA A 8 -25.08 40.23 -0.07
N GLY A 9 -25.86 41.20 -0.56
CA GLY A 9 -27.20 40.96 -1.11
C GLY A 9 -27.16 40.18 -2.43
N MET A 10 -26.18 40.48 -3.31
CA MET A 10 -25.99 39.72 -4.55
C MET A 10 -25.58 38.27 -4.27
N LEU A 11 -24.68 38.05 -3.29
CA LEU A 11 -24.30 36.70 -2.86
C LEU A 11 -25.48 35.92 -2.27
N GLY A 12 -26.35 36.59 -1.48
CA GLY A 12 -27.52 35.97 -0.85
C GLY A 12 -28.51 35.34 -1.82
N GLN A 13 -28.66 35.90 -3.04
CA GLN A 13 -29.57 35.38 -4.07
C GLN A 13 -29.15 33.99 -4.58
N TYR A 14 -27.85 33.68 -4.56
CA TYR A 14 -27.32 32.40 -5.04
C TYR A 14 -27.22 31.33 -3.95
N VAL A 15 -27.30 31.71 -2.66
CA VAL A 15 -27.19 30.75 -1.54
C VAL A 15 -28.30 29.70 -1.58
N ARG A 16 -29.56 30.12 -1.74
CA ARG A 16 -30.70 29.19 -1.74
C ARG A 16 -30.64 28.21 -2.92
N PRO A 17 -30.49 28.66 -4.18
CA PRO A 17 -30.32 27.73 -5.31
C PRO A 17 -29.13 26.79 -5.14
N ALA A 18 -27.99 27.27 -4.63
CA ALA A 18 -26.81 26.44 -4.40
C ALA A 18 -27.08 25.35 -3.34
N LEU A 19 -27.74 25.68 -2.23
CA LEU A 19 -28.12 24.70 -1.21
C LEU A 19 -29.09 23.66 -1.74
N VAL A 20 -30.10 24.06 -2.53
CA VAL A 20 -31.03 23.12 -3.17
C VAL A 20 -30.27 22.17 -4.10
N LEU A 21 -29.36 22.69 -4.91
CA LEU A 21 -28.53 21.88 -5.81
C LEU A 21 -27.64 20.90 -5.02
N ILE A 22 -26.97 21.35 -3.97
CA ILE A 22 -26.14 20.51 -3.10
C ILE A 22 -26.98 19.39 -2.48
N CYS A 23 -28.15 19.71 -1.92
CA CYS A 23 -29.06 18.72 -1.36
C CYS A 23 -29.51 17.70 -2.42
N ALA A 24 -29.87 18.16 -3.62
CA ALA A 24 -30.24 17.29 -4.72
C ALA A 24 -29.08 16.35 -5.13
N MET A 25 -27.85 16.86 -5.22
CA MET A 25 -26.65 16.06 -5.51
C MET A 25 -26.37 15.02 -4.42
N LEU A 26 -26.54 15.38 -3.14
CA LEU A 26 -26.36 14.46 -2.02
C LEU A 26 -27.41 13.35 -2.00
N VAL A 27 -28.68 13.68 -2.28
CA VAL A 27 -29.77 12.71 -2.37
C VAL A 27 -29.59 11.80 -3.59
N PHE A 28 -29.21 12.35 -4.74
CA PHE A 28 -28.95 11.57 -5.95
C PHE A 28 -27.80 10.58 -5.76
N ASN A 29 -26.77 10.97 -4.99
CA ASN A 29 -25.60 10.13 -4.69
C ASN A 29 -25.65 9.47 -3.31
N LEU A 30 -26.85 9.33 -2.73
CA LEU A 30 -27.04 8.90 -1.33
C LEU A 30 -26.31 7.60 -0.96
N PRO A 31 -26.26 6.53 -1.79
CA PRO A 31 -25.53 5.31 -1.44
C PRO A 31 -24.03 5.56 -1.17
N ILE A 32 -23.40 6.43 -1.96
CA ILE A 32 -21.98 6.77 -1.84
C ILE A 32 -21.75 7.66 -0.63
N VAL A 33 -22.66 8.61 -0.39
CA VAL A 33 -22.64 9.47 0.80
C VAL A 33 -22.71 8.61 2.07
N ILE A 34 -23.67 7.68 2.14
CA ILE A 34 -23.82 6.75 3.28
C ILE A 34 -22.55 5.92 3.47
N TYR A 35 -21.99 5.37 2.39
CA TYR A 35 -20.77 4.58 2.45
C TYR A 35 -19.59 5.39 3.02
N LYS A 36 -19.37 6.61 2.52
CA LYS A 36 -18.29 7.50 3.01
C LYS A 36 -18.51 7.94 4.45
N ILE A 37 -19.74 8.18 4.89
CA ILE A 37 -20.07 8.43 6.30
C ILE A 37 -19.70 7.21 7.16
N GLY A 38 -20.02 6.00 6.69
CA GLY A 38 -19.60 4.76 7.34
C GLY A 38 -18.09 4.63 7.45
N LEU A 39 -17.35 4.97 6.40
CA LEU A 39 -15.89 4.97 6.39
C LEU A 39 -15.30 6.01 7.34
N LEU A 40 -15.87 7.23 7.38
CA LEU A 40 -15.50 8.27 8.34
C LEU A 40 -15.71 7.79 9.78
N LYS A 41 -16.87 7.23 10.09
CA LYS A 41 -17.16 6.65 11.42
C LYS A 41 -16.15 5.57 11.79
N SER A 42 -15.91 4.62 10.89
CA SER A 42 -14.93 3.54 11.10
C SER A 42 -13.52 4.09 11.35
N THR A 43 -13.11 5.11 10.58
CA THR A 43 -11.80 5.75 10.72
C THR A 43 -11.66 6.49 12.04
N ILE A 44 -12.69 7.21 12.49
CA ILE A 44 -12.69 7.87 13.80
C ILE A 44 -12.54 6.82 14.92
N LEU A 45 -13.33 5.74 14.88
CA LEU A 45 -13.22 4.65 15.85
C LEU A 45 -11.83 4.00 15.82
N TYR A 46 -11.26 3.81 14.62
CA TYR A 46 -9.91 3.27 14.48
C TYR A 46 -8.85 4.20 15.05
N LEU A 47 -8.93 5.51 14.76
CA LEU A 47 -8.01 6.52 15.26
C LEU A 47 -7.97 6.52 16.80
N LEU A 48 -9.14 6.46 17.43
CA LEU A 48 -9.30 6.49 18.89
C LEU A 48 -8.88 5.19 19.57
N PHE A 49 -9.23 4.03 18.99
CA PHE A 49 -9.20 2.77 19.73
C PHE A 49 -8.25 1.69 19.18
N CYS A 50 -7.55 1.91 18.06
CA CYS A 50 -6.74 0.83 17.50
C CYS A 50 -5.46 0.51 18.30
N ASN A 51 -5.10 -0.76 18.28
CA ASN A 51 -3.87 -1.31 18.87
C ASN A 51 -2.79 -1.60 17.81
N ASP A 52 -2.87 -0.92 16.66
CA ASP A 52 -2.09 -1.28 15.48
C ASP A 52 -0.58 -1.28 15.67
N LYS A 53 -0.09 -0.45 16.61
CA LYS A 53 1.33 -0.30 17.00
C LYS A 53 1.64 -0.85 18.40
N LYS A 54 0.70 -1.59 19.01
CA LYS A 54 0.79 -2.07 20.38
C LYS A 54 0.76 -3.59 20.39
N TRP A 55 1.89 -4.21 20.71
CA TRP A 55 2.00 -5.64 21.00
C TRP A 55 3.15 -5.87 21.99
N LYS A 56 3.14 -7.01 22.68
CA LYS A 56 4.23 -7.38 23.60
C LYS A 56 5.52 -7.58 22.80
N ARG A 57 6.67 -7.33 23.43
CA ARG A 57 7.97 -7.65 22.82
C ARG A 57 7.98 -9.12 22.42
N THR A 58 8.30 -9.37 21.15
CA THR A 58 8.37 -10.72 20.59
C THR A 58 9.64 -11.40 21.08
N SER A 59 9.63 -12.73 21.16
CA SER A 59 10.85 -13.50 21.37
C SER A 59 11.86 -13.17 20.27
N ASP A 60 13.15 -13.12 20.63
CA ASP A 60 14.21 -12.91 19.64
C ASP A 60 14.23 -14.06 18.63
N PRO A 61 14.00 -13.81 17.32
CA PRO A 61 14.07 -14.86 16.31
C PRO A 61 15.41 -15.60 16.32
N GLY A 62 16.52 -14.91 16.60
CA GLY A 62 17.86 -15.53 16.66
C GLY A 62 17.98 -16.57 17.78
N ALA A 63 17.42 -16.28 18.95
CA ALA A 63 17.41 -17.21 20.09
C ALA A 63 16.56 -18.47 19.80
N VAL A 64 15.52 -18.34 18.97
CA VAL A 64 14.69 -19.47 18.56
C VAL A 64 15.37 -20.31 17.47
N PHE A 65 15.90 -19.66 16.43
CA PHE A 65 16.45 -20.35 15.26
C PHE A 65 17.88 -20.87 15.45
N GLY A 66 18.71 -20.23 16.28
CA GLY A 66 20.09 -20.66 16.54
C GLY A 66 20.21 -22.14 16.93
N PRO A 67 19.44 -22.63 17.93
CA PRO A 67 19.41 -24.05 18.28
C PRO A 67 18.88 -24.96 17.16
N HIS A 68 17.90 -24.51 16.37
CA HIS A 68 17.33 -25.31 15.27
C HIS A 68 18.35 -25.50 14.15
N ILE A 69 19.06 -24.42 13.78
CA ILE A 69 20.12 -24.44 12.77
C ILE A 69 21.27 -25.34 13.26
N SER A 70 21.73 -25.15 14.49
CA SER A 70 22.86 -25.91 15.06
C SER A 70 22.56 -27.41 15.18
N ALA A 71 21.30 -27.76 15.46
CA ALA A 71 20.85 -29.15 15.55
C ALA A 71 20.46 -29.76 14.19
N GLY A 72 20.64 -29.05 13.07
CA GLY A 72 20.29 -29.54 11.73
C GLY A 72 18.78 -29.80 11.54
N LYS A 73 17.92 -29.13 12.31
CA LYS A 73 16.47 -29.31 12.19
C LYS A 73 15.97 -28.72 10.86
N PRO A 74 14.95 -29.33 10.22
CA PRO A 74 14.38 -28.82 8.98
C PRO A 74 13.85 -27.39 9.14
N ILE A 75 14.24 -26.51 8.21
CA ILE A 75 13.77 -25.13 8.13
C ILE A 75 13.25 -24.89 6.71
N GLU A 76 11.99 -24.49 6.61
CA GLU A 76 11.40 -24.11 5.32
C GLU A 76 11.81 -22.68 4.96
N ARG A 77 12.07 -22.41 3.69
CA ARG A 77 12.51 -21.11 3.18
C ARG A 77 11.65 -20.64 2.02
N LYS A 78 11.36 -19.34 1.98
CA LYS A 78 10.72 -18.64 0.85
C LYS A 78 11.45 -17.32 0.62
N LYS A 79 11.65 -16.93 -0.64
CA LYS A 79 12.26 -15.63 -0.97
C LYS A 79 11.15 -14.59 -1.15
N ILE A 80 11.24 -13.50 -0.40
CA ILE A 80 10.26 -12.41 -0.41
C ILE A 80 10.89 -11.20 -1.10
N TYR A 81 10.10 -10.52 -1.92
CA TYR A 81 10.42 -9.23 -2.55
C TYR A 81 9.42 -8.19 -2.06
N PHE A 82 9.83 -7.32 -1.15
CA PHE A 82 9.01 -6.18 -0.74
C PHE A 82 9.13 -5.05 -1.75
N VAL A 83 7.97 -4.63 -2.27
CA VAL A 83 7.83 -3.49 -3.17
C VAL A 83 7.05 -2.40 -2.45
N ARG A 84 7.70 -1.27 -2.14
CA ARG A 84 7.02 -0.15 -1.48
C ARG A 84 6.26 0.67 -2.51
N HIS A 85 5.03 1.04 -2.18
CA HIS A 85 4.23 1.95 -3.00
C HIS A 85 4.95 3.27 -3.36
N GLY A 86 4.58 3.84 -4.51
CA GLY A 86 4.91 5.22 -4.89
C GLY A 86 4.23 6.25 -3.99
N GLU A 87 4.66 7.51 -4.04
CA GLU A 87 4.07 8.59 -3.24
C GLU A 87 2.56 8.74 -3.49
N SER A 88 1.76 8.89 -2.42
CA SER A 88 0.32 9.16 -2.54
C SER A 88 -0.02 10.65 -2.51
N THR A 89 -1.24 11.02 -2.92
CA THR A 89 -1.75 12.39 -2.77
C THR A 89 -1.79 12.86 -1.31
N TRP A 90 -2.04 11.94 -0.36
CA TRP A 90 -1.88 12.21 1.07
C TRP A 90 -0.44 12.57 1.42
N ASN A 91 0.54 11.83 0.92
CA ASN A 91 1.95 12.13 1.18
C ASN A 91 2.35 13.48 0.55
N ASP A 92 1.93 13.74 -0.67
CA ASP A 92 2.14 15.03 -1.34
C ASP A 92 1.53 16.19 -0.55
N THR A 93 0.37 16.01 0.08
CA THR A 93 -0.27 17.09 0.85
C THR A 93 0.37 17.28 2.23
N PHE A 94 0.63 16.19 2.96
CA PHE A 94 0.93 16.25 4.40
C PHE A 94 2.40 16.00 4.76
N ASN A 95 3.24 15.54 3.83
CA ASN A 95 4.65 15.24 4.10
C ASN A 95 5.56 16.04 3.19
N LYS A 96 6.50 16.83 3.74
CA LYS A 96 7.51 17.56 2.94
C LYS A 96 8.12 16.74 1.80
N GLY A 97 8.45 15.48 2.07
CA GLY A 97 9.22 14.63 1.16
C GLY A 97 10.67 15.10 1.03
N ASN A 98 11.46 14.42 0.20
CA ASN A 98 12.85 14.79 -0.06
C ASN A 98 13.00 15.74 -1.26
N HIS A 99 11.94 15.92 -2.04
CA HIS A 99 11.94 16.69 -3.28
C HIS A 99 11.53 18.16 -3.10
N ARG A 100 11.09 18.58 -1.89
CA ARG A 100 10.69 19.95 -1.58
C ARG A 100 11.57 20.56 -0.50
N SER A 101 11.89 21.84 -0.67
CA SER A 101 12.46 22.64 0.40
C SER A 101 11.42 22.87 1.50
N THR A 102 11.89 23.14 2.73
CA THR A 102 11.00 23.42 3.87
C THR A 102 10.09 24.63 3.61
N ALA A 103 10.63 25.68 2.98
CA ALA A 103 9.86 26.88 2.63
C ALA A 103 8.74 26.58 1.63
N VAL A 104 9.04 25.83 0.56
CA VAL A 104 8.04 25.44 -0.45
C VAL A 104 6.93 24.60 0.18
N PHE A 105 7.27 23.68 1.08
CA PHE A 105 6.27 22.87 1.78
C PHE A 105 5.36 23.72 2.68
N ILE A 106 5.93 24.63 3.49
CA ILE A 106 5.13 25.47 4.40
C ILE A 106 4.19 26.39 3.62
N LEU A 107 4.69 27.05 2.57
CA LEU A 107 3.88 27.94 1.72
C LEU A 107 2.80 27.18 0.95
N GLY A 108 3.10 25.94 0.52
CA GLY A 108 2.16 25.09 -0.21
C GLY A 108 1.18 24.31 0.66
N PHE A 109 1.43 24.20 1.98
CA PHE A 109 0.65 23.33 2.86
C PHE A 109 -0.82 23.77 2.96
N LEU A 110 -1.08 25.03 3.33
CA LEU A 110 -2.46 25.52 3.48
C LEU A 110 -3.23 25.51 2.15
N PRO A 111 -2.70 26.01 1.02
CA PRO A 111 -3.34 25.84 -0.29
C PRO A 111 -3.58 24.37 -0.66
N GLY A 112 -2.63 23.49 -0.34
CA GLY A 112 -2.75 22.04 -0.57
C GLY A 112 -3.89 21.41 0.23
N VAL A 113 -4.05 21.78 1.50
CA VAL A 113 -5.17 21.33 2.34
C VAL A 113 -6.51 21.86 1.81
N VAL A 114 -6.59 23.13 1.42
CA VAL A 114 -7.82 23.71 0.82
C VAL A 114 -8.18 22.96 -0.46
N LYS A 115 -7.21 22.71 -1.35
CA LYS A 115 -7.41 21.91 -2.55
C LYS A 115 -7.91 20.50 -2.23
N ALA A 116 -7.31 19.83 -1.27
CA ALA A 116 -7.71 18.48 -0.85
C ALA A 116 -9.17 18.45 -0.35
N VAL A 117 -9.57 19.41 0.47
CA VAL A 117 -10.94 19.52 1.00
C VAL A 117 -11.94 19.81 -0.13
N LEU A 118 -11.67 20.80 -0.98
CA LEU A 118 -12.55 21.14 -2.11
C LEU A 118 -12.70 19.96 -3.08
N PHE A 119 -11.61 19.22 -3.32
CA PHE A 119 -11.64 18.05 -4.18
C PHE A 119 -12.43 16.89 -3.54
N GLU A 120 -12.30 16.66 -2.24
CA GLU A 120 -13.12 15.66 -1.54
C GLU A 120 -14.61 16.02 -1.59
N ILE A 121 -14.97 17.31 -1.41
CA ILE A 121 -16.34 17.81 -1.59
C ILE A 121 -16.85 17.49 -3.00
N TYR A 122 -16.05 17.80 -4.03
CA TYR A 122 -16.38 17.46 -5.41
C TYR A 122 -16.61 15.94 -5.59
N LEU A 123 -15.74 15.09 -5.04
CA LEU A 123 -15.88 13.63 -5.15
C LEU A 123 -17.16 13.12 -4.48
N VAL A 124 -17.53 13.66 -3.32
CA VAL A 124 -18.79 13.33 -2.63
C VAL A 124 -19.99 13.78 -3.45
N LEU A 125 -20.03 15.05 -3.85
CA LEU A 125 -21.16 15.63 -4.58
C LEU A 125 -21.35 15.00 -5.97
N SER A 126 -20.27 14.58 -6.62
CA SER A 126 -20.33 13.91 -7.93
C SER A 126 -20.56 12.40 -7.87
N GLY A 127 -20.74 11.83 -6.66
CA GLY A 127 -20.95 10.39 -6.52
C GLY A 127 -19.75 9.55 -7.00
N LYS A 128 -18.53 10.03 -6.78
CA LYS A 128 -17.33 9.25 -7.11
C LYS A 128 -16.87 8.45 -5.90
N MET A 129 -16.73 7.14 -6.08
CA MET A 129 -16.10 6.21 -5.13
C MET A 129 -14.58 6.36 -5.14
N ASP A 130 -14.13 7.56 -4.78
CA ASP A 130 -12.73 7.91 -4.66
C ASP A 130 -12.53 8.87 -3.48
N SER A 131 -11.31 9.05 -3.02
CA SER A 131 -11.01 9.99 -1.95
C SER A 131 -9.58 10.52 -1.99
N TRP A 132 -9.44 11.81 -1.66
CA TRP A 132 -8.14 12.40 -1.39
C TRP A 132 -7.56 11.91 -0.07
N PHE A 133 -8.40 11.68 0.93
CA PHE A 133 -8.00 11.38 2.30
C PHE A 133 -7.98 9.89 2.65
N TYR A 134 -8.95 9.13 2.15
CA TYR A 134 -9.04 7.68 2.37
C TYR A 134 -8.41 6.94 1.20
N ASP A 135 -7.67 5.88 1.51
CA ASP A 135 -7.03 5.04 0.50
C ASP A 135 -6.40 5.84 -0.64
N SER A 136 -5.66 6.89 -0.25
CA SER A 136 -5.26 7.94 -1.17
C SER A 136 -4.49 7.35 -2.35
N PRO A 137 -4.86 7.70 -3.59
CA PRO A 137 -4.20 7.17 -4.77
C PRO A 137 -2.78 7.71 -4.89
N LEU A 138 -2.03 7.20 -5.87
CA LEU A 138 -0.72 7.73 -6.22
C LEU A 138 -0.81 9.23 -6.60
N SER A 139 0.17 10.03 -6.19
CA SER A 139 0.36 11.40 -6.68
C SER A 139 0.99 11.37 -8.07
N GLN A 140 1.16 12.54 -8.71
CA GLN A 140 1.94 12.63 -9.97
C GLN A 140 3.38 12.16 -9.78
N VAL A 141 4.00 12.49 -8.64
CA VAL A 141 5.33 11.99 -8.25
C VAL A 141 5.29 10.48 -8.05
N GLY A 142 4.24 9.95 -7.42
CA GLY A 142 4.04 8.51 -7.28
C GLY A 142 3.95 7.78 -8.62
N LEU A 143 3.18 8.31 -9.57
CA LEU A 143 3.08 7.75 -10.92
C LEU A 143 4.44 7.78 -11.65
N LYS A 144 5.23 8.84 -11.49
CA LYS A 144 6.60 8.88 -12.00
C LYS A 144 7.48 7.80 -11.38
N GLN A 145 7.38 7.56 -10.07
CA GLN A 145 8.12 6.48 -9.40
C GLN A 145 7.71 5.09 -9.89
N VAL A 146 6.43 4.91 -10.24
CA VAL A 146 5.93 3.68 -10.87
C VAL A 146 6.50 3.51 -12.27
N GLU A 147 6.57 4.58 -13.07
CA GLU A 147 7.23 4.57 -14.38
C GLU A 147 8.72 4.21 -14.27
N GLU A 148 9.43 4.84 -13.32
CA GLU A 148 10.85 4.56 -13.08
C GLU A 148 11.10 3.11 -12.66
N LEU A 149 10.20 2.54 -11.84
CA LEU A 149 10.22 1.12 -11.49
C LEU A 149 10.00 0.24 -12.72
N ALA A 150 9.03 0.56 -13.57
CA ALA A 150 8.77 -0.22 -14.79
C ALA A 150 9.97 -0.18 -15.76
N VAL A 151 10.56 0.99 -15.96
CA VAL A 151 11.78 1.15 -16.77
C VAL A 151 12.94 0.35 -16.16
N PHE A 152 13.13 0.37 -14.84
CA PHE A 152 14.12 -0.49 -14.18
C PHE A 152 13.84 -1.98 -14.44
N MET A 153 12.57 -2.39 -14.40
CA MET A 153 12.13 -3.74 -14.74
C MET A 153 12.25 -4.08 -16.23
N GLU A 154 12.79 -3.22 -17.09
CA GLU A 154 13.07 -3.53 -18.50
C GLU A 154 14.56 -3.45 -18.87
N ARG A 155 15.38 -2.77 -18.08
CA ARG A 155 16.83 -2.61 -18.33
C ARG A 155 17.60 -3.91 -18.22
N ASP A 156 18.76 -4.02 -18.86
CA ASP A 156 19.64 -5.17 -18.62
C ASP A 156 20.07 -5.20 -17.14
N PRO A 157 19.83 -6.31 -16.42
CA PRO A 157 20.19 -6.40 -15.03
C PRO A 157 21.71 -6.51 -14.91
N PRO A 158 22.32 -5.96 -13.84
CA PRO A 158 23.70 -6.31 -13.51
C PRO A 158 23.77 -7.83 -13.24
N GLU A 159 24.89 -8.45 -13.59
CA GLU A 159 25.11 -9.90 -13.42
C GLU A 159 24.74 -10.40 -12.02
N THR A 160 25.03 -9.59 -11.00
CA THR A 160 24.72 -9.91 -9.59
C THR A 160 23.22 -10.04 -9.29
N ASP A 161 22.34 -9.37 -10.04
CA ASP A 161 20.89 -9.36 -9.86
C ASP A 161 20.13 -10.09 -10.98
N GLU A 162 20.83 -10.65 -11.97
CA GLU A 162 20.22 -11.21 -13.19
C GLU A 162 19.10 -12.21 -12.89
N GLU A 163 19.37 -13.21 -12.05
CA GLU A 163 18.37 -14.23 -11.69
C GLU A 163 17.18 -13.62 -10.94
N ILE A 164 17.42 -12.66 -10.05
CA ILE A 164 16.35 -11.97 -9.31
C ILE A 164 15.46 -11.20 -10.28
N ILE A 165 16.05 -10.46 -11.20
CA ILE A 165 15.31 -9.67 -12.18
C ILE A 165 14.54 -10.58 -13.14
N LYS A 166 15.11 -11.70 -13.58
CA LYS A 166 14.39 -12.74 -14.36
C LYS A 166 13.16 -13.26 -13.64
N ILE A 167 13.26 -13.54 -12.33
CA ILE A 167 12.12 -13.96 -11.50
C ILE A 167 11.06 -12.85 -11.38
N LEU A 168 11.49 -11.60 -11.17
CA LEU A 168 10.59 -10.45 -11.06
C LEU A 168 9.85 -10.17 -12.37
N ARG A 169 10.50 -10.36 -13.52
CA ARG A 169 9.91 -10.26 -14.87
C ARG A 169 9.14 -11.49 -15.33
N ALA A 170 9.34 -12.61 -14.61
CA ALA A 170 8.90 -13.95 -15.01
C ALA A 170 9.34 -14.31 -16.43
N ASP A 171 10.63 -14.10 -16.70
CA ASP A 171 11.28 -14.44 -17.96
C ASP A 171 11.24 -15.96 -18.21
N PRO A 172 11.35 -16.41 -19.48
CA PRO A 172 11.39 -17.82 -19.80
C PRO A 172 12.48 -18.56 -19.00
N GLY A 173 12.10 -19.67 -18.34
CA GLY A 173 13.01 -20.47 -17.50
C GLY A 173 13.22 -19.93 -16.08
N ALA A 174 12.74 -18.72 -15.75
CA ALA A 174 12.82 -18.19 -14.40
C ALA A 174 11.95 -18.98 -13.42
N LYS A 175 12.38 -19.03 -12.16
CA LYS A 175 11.59 -19.66 -11.10
C LYS A 175 10.22 -18.98 -10.93
N PRO A 176 9.14 -19.74 -10.68
CA PRO A 176 7.81 -19.17 -10.54
C PRO A 176 7.73 -18.28 -9.29
N SER A 177 6.97 -17.18 -9.41
CA SER A 177 6.69 -16.27 -8.31
C SER A 177 5.22 -15.86 -8.24
N LYS A 178 4.76 -15.52 -7.03
CA LYS A 178 3.38 -15.08 -6.77
C LYS A 178 3.34 -13.63 -6.33
N PHE A 179 2.42 -12.84 -6.90
CA PHE A 179 2.12 -11.50 -6.43
C PHE A 179 1.09 -11.51 -5.30
N VAL A 180 1.39 -10.76 -4.26
CA VAL A 180 0.46 -10.41 -3.20
C VAL A 180 0.57 -8.93 -2.91
N CYS A 181 -0.50 -8.30 -2.43
CA CYS A 181 -0.49 -6.88 -2.16
C CYS A 181 -1.42 -6.52 -1.00
N SER A 182 -1.10 -5.43 -0.29
CA SER A 182 -2.08 -4.77 0.56
C SER A 182 -3.35 -4.40 -0.22
N ASN A 183 -4.44 -4.12 0.50
CA ASN A 183 -5.70 -3.62 -0.03
C ASN A 183 -5.75 -2.09 -0.21
N LEU A 184 -4.61 -1.40 -0.13
CA LEU A 184 -4.55 0.04 -0.36
C LEU A 184 -4.13 0.31 -1.81
N ARG A 185 -4.95 1.08 -2.54
CA ARG A 185 -4.84 1.29 -3.98
C ARG A 185 -3.46 1.75 -4.41
N ARG A 186 -2.81 2.65 -3.67
CA ARG A 186 -1.44 3.10 -3.98
C ARG A 186 -0.42 1.96 -4.11
N ALA A 187 -0.53 0.91 -3.30
CA ALA A 187 0.37 -0.25 -3.40
C ALA A 187 -0.01 -1.15 -4.58
N ILE A 188 -1.31 -1.39 -4.76
CA ILE A 188 -1.84 -2.20 -5.87
C ILE A 188 -1.44 -1.58 -7.20
N SER A 189 -1.64 -0.28 -7.37
CA SER A 189 -1.27 0.45 -8.58
C SER A 189 0.23 0.55 -8.78
N THR A 190 1.02 0.57 -7.71
CA THR A 190 2.48 0.48 -7.84
C THR A 190 2.90 -0.85 -8.45
N LEU A 191 2.30 -1.97 -8.03
CA LEU A 191 2.56 -3.27 -8.65
C LEU A 191 2.02 -3.32 -10.08
N ALA A 192 0.77 -2.87 -10.29
CA ALA A 192 0.11 -2.91 -11.59
C ALA A 192 0.88 -2.15 -12.67
N GLY A 193 1.35 -0.93 -12.36
CA GLY A 193 2.14 -0.14 -13.30
C GLY A 193 3.60 -0.56 -13.34
N GLY A 194 4.23 -0.84 -12.19
CA GLY A 194 5.66 -1.17 -12.12
C GLY A 194 6.02 -2.52 -12.73
N PHE A 195 5.06 -3.45 -12.80
CA PHE A 195 5.20 -4.77 -13.43
C PHE A 195 4.31 -4.93 -14.66
N ARG A 196 3.88 -3.82 -15.28
CA ARG A 196 2.93 -3.81 -16.40
C ARG A 196 3.33 -4.74 -17.55
N GLU A 197 4.62 -4.80 -17.89
CA GLU A 197 5.11 -5.63 -18.99
C GLU A 197 4.96 -7.12 -18.67
N ARG A 198 5.30 -7.52 -17.45
CA ARG A 198 5.08 -8.90 -16.99
C ARG A 198 3.61 -9.26 -17.01
N LEU A 199 2.75 -8.40 -16.46
CA LEU A 199 1.30 -8.64 -16.40
C LEU A 199 0.69 -8.68 -17.81
N GLY A 200 1.13 -7.81 -18.71
CA GLY A 200 0.73 -7.79 -20.12
C GLY A 200 1.11 -9.07 -20.87
N ARG A 201 2.33 -9.59 -20.63
CA ARG A 201 2.78 -10.88 -21.20
C ARG A 201 2.08 -12.08 -20.56
N ARG A 202 1.84 -12.06 -19.25
CA ARG A 202 1.34 -13.21 -18.47
C ARG A 202 -0.07 -12.97 -17.93
N LYS A 203 -1.08 -13.31 -18.74
CA LYS A 203 -2.51 -13.21 -18.38
C LYS A 203 -2.90 -14.00 -17.12
N VAL A 204 -2.15 -15.05 -16.81
CA VAL A 204 -2.35 -15.93 -15.64
C VAL A 204 -1.89 -15.30 -14.33
N ASP A 205 -0.98 -14.33 -14.38
CA ASP A 205 -0.45 -13.70 -13.18
C ASP A 205 -1.54 -12.82 -12.56
N LYS A 206 -1.81 -13.04 -11.27
CA LYS A 206 -2.75 -12.25 -10.48
C LYS A 206 -2.06 -11.60 -9.28
N ILE A 207 -2.41 -10.35 -9.01
CA ILE A 207 -2.08 -9.63 -7.78
C ILE A 207 -3.16 -9.97 -6.75
N LEU A 208 -2.84 -10.89 -5.85
CA LEU A 208 -3.77 -11.31 -4.81
C LEU A 208 -3.79 -10.29 -3.66
N VAL A 209 -4.97 -9.75 -3.35
CA VAL A 209 -5.13 -8.72 -2.32
C VAL A 209 -5.28 -9.35 -0.93
N LEU A 210 -4.35 -9.01 -0.04
CA LEU A 210 -4.27 -9.48 1.34
C LEU A 210 -4.35 -8.31 2.33
N PRO A 211 -5.45 -8.14 3.08
CA PRO A 211 -5.57 -7.11 4.11
C PRO A 211 -4.49 -7.18 5.21
N CYS A 212 -3.85 -8.35 5.40
CA CYS A 212 -2.75 -8.50 6.35
C CYS A 212 -1.48 -7.71 5.98
N LEU A 213 -1.39 -7.16 4.76
CA LEU A 213 -0.31 -6.27 4.30
C LEU A 213 -0.66 -4.77 4.44
N GLN A 214 -1.84 -4.42 4.96
CA GLN A 214 -2.30 -3.03 5.12
C GLN A 214 -1.40 -2.23 6.07
N GLU A 215 -1.11 -0.96 5.71
CA GLU A 215 -0.18 -0.06 6.42
C GLU A 215 -0.48 0.02 7.92
N MET A 216 0.58 0.10 8.74
CA MET A 216 0.50 0.21 10.20
C MET A 216 0.36 1.67 10.66
N SER A 217 -0.69 2.35 10.20
CA SER A 217 -0.98 3.75 10.51
C SER A 217 -2.43 3.95 10.98
N ARG A 218 -2.63 4.99 11.79
CA ARG A 218 -3.97 5.43 12.23
C ARG A 218 -4.59 6.47 11.30
N ASN A 219 -3.81 6.96 10.34
CA ASN A 219 -4.24 7.99 9.42
C ASN A 219 -5.38 7.48 8.52
N PRO A 220 -6.29 8.37 8.07
CA PRO A 220 -7.34 8.04 7.12
C PRO A 220 -6.84 7.36 5.83
N ASP A 221 -5.66 7.75 5.33
CA ASP A 221 -5.09 7.19 4.11
C ASP A 221 -4.68 5.72 4.24
N ALA A 222 -4.66 5.20 5.46
CA ALA A 222 -4.42 3.79 5.76
C ALA A 222 -5.71 2.97 5.88
N GLN A 223 -6.87 3.52 5.51
CA GLN A 223 -8.14 2.80 5.38
C GLN A 223 -8.48 2.65 3.89
N SER A 224 -8.75 1.43 3.43
CA SER A 224 -9.21 1.12 2.08
C SER A 224 -10.62 1.68 1.86
N ILE A 225 -10.83 2.27 0.69
CA ILE A 225 -12.15 2.72 0.23
C ILE A 225 -12.88 1.62 -0.56
N THR A 226 -12.16 0.56 -0.94
CA THR A 226 -12.75 -0.57 -1.65
C THR A 226 -13.48 -1.47 -0.65
N PRO A 227 -14.76 -1.81 -0.86
CA PRO A 227 -15.45 -2.81 -0.06
C PRO A 227 -14.84 -4.21 -0.19
N ALA A 228 -15.04 -5.04 0.82
CA ALA A 228 -14.60 -6.43 0.82
C ALA A 228 -15.10 -7.18 -0.43
N HIS A 229 -14.23 -7.99 -1.05
CA HIS A 229 -14.51 -8.83 -2.21
C HIS A 229 -14.99 -8.10 -3.48
N THR A 230 -14.99 -6.77 -3.50
CA THR A 230 -15.37 -5.99 -4.68
C THR A 230 -14.17 -5.66 -5.57
N PRO A 231 -14.36 -5.52 -6.90
CA PRO A 231 -13.30 -5.12 -7.81
C PRO A 231 -12.71 -3.75 -7.46
N ILE A 232 -11.40 -3.63 -7.58
CA ILE A 232 -10.69 -2.36 -7.42
C ILE A 232 -10.78 -1.57 -8.71
N GLN A 233 -11.06 -0.27 -8.60
CA GLN A 233 -11.18 0.65 -9.73
C GLN A 233 -10.00 1.62 -9.77
N ALA A 234 -9.61 2.04 -10.98
CA ALA A 234 -8.61 3.09 -11.10
C ALA A 234 -9.17 4.42 -10.59
N SER A 235 -8.33 5.13 -9.86
CA SER A 235 -8.59 6.45 -9.31
C SER A 235 -8.57 7.55 -10.38
N TRP A 236 -8.99 8.76 -10.02
CA TRP A 236 -8.89 9.92 -10.91
C TRP A 236 -7.44 10.22 -11.35
N MET A 237 -6.45 9.89 -10.52
CA MET A 237 -5.03 10.08 -10.82
C MET A 237 -4.54 9.09 -11.89
N GLU A 238 -4.96 7.84 -11.76
CA GLU A 238 -4.57 6.75 -12.66
C GLU A 238 -5.26 6.85 -14.01
N LYS A 239 -6.54 7.22 -14.03
CA LYS A 239 -7.32 7.42 -15.27
C LYS A 239 -6.76 8.51 -16.17
N GLY A 240 -6.10 9.52 -15.59
CA GLY A 240 -5.41 10.58 -16.33
C GLY A 240 -3.95 10.28 -16.67
N SER A 241 -3.43 9.11 -16.28
CA SER A 241 -2.00 8.78 -16.38
C SER A 241 -1.64 8.19 -17.75
N LYS A 242 -0.41 8.46 -18.20
CA LYS A 242 0.20 7.83 -19.39
C LYS A 242 1.05 6.60 -19.08
N VAL A 243 1.22 6.24 -17.80
CA VAL A 243 2.09 5.13 -17.35
C VAL A 243 1.62 3.78 -17.89
N CYS A 244 0.30 3.52 -17.85
CA CYS A 244 -0.34 2.35 -18.42
C CYS A 244 -1.87 2.50 -18.35
N ASN A 245 -2.61 1.60 -19.00
CA ASN A 245 -4.05 1.48 -18.81
C ASN A 245 -4.37 0.77 -17.48
N PHE A 246 -4.41 1.55 -16.39
CA PHE A 246 -4.68 1.01 -15.05
C PHE A 246 -6.04 0.31 -14.95
N ASP A 247 -7.10 0.86 -15.54
CA ASP A 247 -8.43 0.24 -15.48
C ASP A 247 -8.41 -1.19 -16.05
N ASP A 248 -7.71 -1.39 -17.17
CA ASP A 248 -7.59 -2.71 -17.79
C ASP A 248 -6.76 -3.69 -16.94
N ILE A 249 -5.60 -3.24 -16.43
CA ILE A 249 -4.73 -4.09 -15.61
C ILE A 249 -5.42 -4.45 -14.29
N LEU A 250 -6.02 -3.48 -13.59
CA LEU A 250 -6.70 -3.70 -12.32
C LEU A 250 -7.85 -4.71 -12.50
N ARG A 251 -8.67 -4.55 -13.53
CA ARG A 251 -9.78 -5.47 -13.83
C ARG A 251 -9.30 -6.88 -14.15
N LYS A 252 -8.21 -7.02 -14.92
CA LYS A 252 -7.75 -8.33 -15.41
C LYS A 252 -6.88 -9.05 -14.40
N HIS A 253 -6.06 -8.34 -13.64
CA HIS A 253 -4.97 -8.94 -12.87
C HIS A 253 -5.14 -8.83 -11.36
N VAL A 254 -6.05 -8.00 -10.83
CA VAL A 254 -6.22 -7.92 -9.38
C VAL A 254 -7.28 -8.91 -8.91
N ASP A 255 -6.87 -9.79 -7.99
CA ASP A 255 -7.72 -10.79 -7.37
C ASP A 255 -8.10 -10.35 -5.96
N THR A 256 -9.38 -10.06 -5.77
CA THR A 256 -9.97 -9.61 -4.49
C THR A 256 -10.66 -10.73 -3.71
N SER A 257 -10.45 -12.00 -4.08
CA SER A 257 -11.05 -13.16 -3.41
C SER A 257 -10.75 -13.21 -1.91
N LEU A 258 -9.56 -12.78 -1.49
CA LEU A 258 -9.13 -12.73 -0.07
C LEU A 258 -9.24 -11.33 0.55
N HIS A 259 -9.81 -10.36 -0.17
CA HIS A 259 -9.99 -9.01 0.33
C HIS A 259 -11.19 -8.92 1.28
N THR A 260 -10.94 -9.01 2.59
CA THR A 260 -11.99 -8.95 3.63
C THR A 260 -12.26 -7.54 4.18
N GLY A 261 -11.78 -6.50 3.49
CA GLY A 261 -11.95 -5.10 3.90
C GLY A 261 -10.85 -4.60 4.83
N ASN A 262 -11.17 -3.57 5.62
CA ASN A 262 -10.21 -2.89 6.48
C ASN A 262 -9.79 -3.69 7.71
N LYS A 263 -8.53 -3.51 8.11
CA LYS A 263 -7.98 -4.03 9.37
C LYS A 263 -8.88 -3.71 10.59
N PRO A 264 -9.05 -4.67 11.52
CA PRO A 264 -9.94 -4.50 12.67
C PRO A 264 -9.35 -3.56 13.72
N ILE A 265 -10.23 -2.90 14.49
CA ILE A 265 -9.84 -2.03 15.63
C ILE A 265 -9.09 -2.84 16.69
N ARG A 266 -9.59 -4.04 17.02
CA ARG A 266 -9.06 -4.94 18.07
C ARG A 266 -8.02 -5.93 17.53
N GLY A 267 -7.09 -5.46 16.69
CA GLY A 267 -5.94 -6.25 16.22
C GLY A 267 -4.65 -5.43 16.28
N SER A 268 -3.52 -6.11 16.13
CA SER A 268 -2.20 -5.48 16.04
C SER A 268 -1.58 -5.65 14.65
N GLY A 269 -0.59 -4.81 14.33
CA GLY A 269 0.25 -5.02 13.15
C GLY A 269 0.97 -6.36 13.20
N TYR A 270 1.42 -6.80 14.39
CA TYR A 270 2.09 -8.08 14.56
C TYR A 270 1.23 -9.28 14.17
N ASP A 271 -0.05 -9.30 14.56
CA ASP A 271 -0.97 -10.37 14.18
C ASP A 271 -1.08 -10.50 12.65
N ARG A 272 -1.13 -9.36 11.96
CA ARG A 272 -1.19 -9.32 10.49
C ARG A 272 0.12 -9.74 9.85
N MET A 273 1.26 -9.40 10.44
CA MET A 273 2.55 -9.91 9.98
C MET A 273 2.66 -11.43 10.12
N ILE A 274 2.17 -12.00 11.24
CA ILE A 274 2.10 -13.46 11.42
C ILE A 274 1.12 -14.10 10.43
N GLN A 275 -0.02 -13.47 10.15
CA GLN A 275 -0.94 -13.93 9.11
C GLN A 275 -0.28 -13.97 7.73
N PHE A 276 0.51 -12.94 7.39
CA PHE A 276 1.29 -12.93 6.15
C PHE A 276 2.32 -14.07 6.10
N CYS A 277 3.11 -14.27 7.17
CA CYS A 277 4.07 -15.38 7.24
C CYS A 277 3.38 -16.74 7.07
N LYS A 278 2.26 -16.97 7.78
CA LYS A 278 1.47 -18.20 7.66
C LYS A 278 0.93 -18.39 6.25
N PHE A 279 0.44 -17.33 5.61
CA PHE A 279 -0.02 -17.37 4.22
C PHE A 279 1.11 -17.80 3.26
N VAL A 280 2.28 -17.19 3.38
CA VAL A 280 3.48 -17.48 2.54
C VAL A 280 3.91 -18.94 2.62
N PHE A 281 3.76 -19.57 3.78
CA PHE A 281 4.11 -20.97 4.00
C PHE A 281 2.92 -21.93 3.95
N SER A 282 1.75 -21.45 3.52
CA SER A 282 0.56 -22.30 3.35
C SER A 282 0.56 -22.99 1.99
N ASN A 283 -0.32 -23.98 1.84
CA ASN A 283 -0.54 -24.68 0.57
C ASN A 283 -1.07 -23.76 -0.55
N ALA A 284 -1.55 -22.55 -0.23
CA ALA A 284 -1.97 -21.55 -1.20
C ALA A 284 -0.78 -20.92 -1.95
N VAL A 285 0.44 -21.05 -1.43
CA VAL A 285 1.68 -20.49 -2.00
C VAL A 285 2.66 -21.61 -2.30
N ARG A 286 2.57 -22.16 -3.51
CA ARG A 286 3.47 -23.22 -3.99
C ARG A 286 4.81 -22.66 -4.46
N GLU A 287 4.81 -21.41 -4.90
CA GLU A 287 5.96 -20.69 -5.44
C GLU A 287 7.02 -20.43 -4.36
N GLU A 288 8.30 -20.62 -4.68
CA GLU A 288 9.42 -20.28 -3.78
C GLU A 288 9.55 -18.76 -3.57
N HIS A 289 9.08 -17.99 -4.54
CA HIS A 289 9.24 -16.55 -4.62
C HIS A 289 7.91 -15.81 -4.46
N VAL A 290 7.86 -14.81 -3.58
CA VAL A 290 6.67 -13.99 -3.32
C VAL A 290 7.01 -12.52 -3.48
N ILE A 291 6.31 -11.83 -4.37
CA ILE A 291 6.41 -10.39 -4.59
C ILE A 291 5.28 -9.71 -3.83
N ALA A 292 5.61 -8.98 -2.77
CA ALA A 292 4.65 -8.39 -1.85
C ALA A 292 4.66 -6.86 -1.93
N GLY A 293 3.57 -6.30 -2.45
CA GLY A 293 3.31 -4.85 -2.49
C GLY A 293 2.76 -4.34 -1.16
N GLY A 294 3.36 -3.29 -0.61
CA GLY A 294 2.97 -2.80 0.72
C GLY A 294 3.59 -1.46 1.09
N HIS A 295 3.78 -1.25 2.40
CA HIS A 295 3.95 0.07 2.97
C HIS A 295 5.09 0.21 3.97
N SER A 296 5.48 1.46 4.20
CA SER A 296 6.71 1.81 4.88
C SER A 296 6.77 1.39 6.35
N LEU A 297 5.73 1.66 7.14
CA LEU A 297 5.74 1.30 8.56
C LEU A 297 5.56 -0.19 8.73
N TYR A 298 4.68 -0.80 7.94
CA TYR A 298 4.52 -2.25 7.90
C TYR A 298 5.85 -2.96 7.62
N PHE A 299 6.55 -2.63 6.53
CA PHE A 299 7.82 -3.28 6.19
C PHE A 299 8.90 -3.04 7.23
N LYS A 300 9.03 -1.80 7.74
CA LYS A 300 9.99 -1.50 8.81
C LYS A 300 9.71 -2.34 10.06
N SER A 301 8.45 -2.41 10.50
CA SER A 301 8.04 -3.23 11.65
C SER A 301 8.25 -4.72 11.39
N PHE A 302 8.05 -5.19 10.15
CA PHE A 302 8.35 -6.57 9.76
C PHE A 302 9.83 -6.91 9.99
N PHE A 303 10.75 -6.07 9.50
CA PHE A 303 12.17 -6.26 9.76
C PHE A 303 12.53 -6.17 11.24
N GLN A 304 11.89 -5.27 12.00
CA GLN A 304 12.10 -5.18 13.46
C GLN A 304 11.64 -6.43 14.22
N CYS A 305 10.59 -7.10 13.75
CA CYS A 305 10.03 -8.28 14.39
C CYS A 305 10.76 -9.58 14.01
N PHE A 306 11.22 -9.71 12.77
CA PHE A 306 11.72 -11.00 12.25
C PHE A 306 13.22 -11.06 11.99
N LEU A 307 13.96 -9.94 12.04
CA LEU A 307 15.42 -10.02 12.11
C LEU A 307 15.87 -10.29 13.56
N PRO A 308 16.89 -11.15 13.79
CA PRO A 308 17.47 -11.38 15.11
C PRO A 308 17.82 -10.07 15.82
N ALA A 309 17.53 -9.97 17.12
CA ALA A 309 17.67 -8.73 17.88
C ALA A 309 19.10 -8.18 17.88
N SER A 310 20.10 -9.07 17.92
CA SER A 310 21.53 -8.74 17.91
C SER A 310 22.05 -8.16 16.60
N VAL A 311 21.33 -8.34 15.49
CA VAL A 311 21.75 -7.85 14.17
C VAL A 311 21.40 -6.36 14.05
N ASP A 312 22.42 -5.51 13.91
CA ASP A 312 22.21 -4.13 13.45
C ASP A 312 22.08 -4.12 11.92
N HIS A 313 20.92 -3.68 11.43
CA HIS A 313 20.65 -3.64 10.00
C HIS A 313 19.77 -2.43 9.66
N VAL A 314 20.10 -1.74 8.56
CA VAL A 314 19.43 -0.52 8.10
C VAL A 314 17.90 -0.69 7.99
N ALA A 315 17.46 -1.89 7.61
CA ALA A 315 16.04 -2.23 7.45
C ALA A 315 15.20 -2.11 8.74
N LYS A 316 15.82 -2.22 9.92
CA LYS A 316 15.13 -2.02 11.21
C LYS A 316 14.86 -0.54 11.50
N ASN A 317 15.57 0.36 10.83
CA ASN A 317 15.65 1.78 11.21
C ASN A 317 15.10 2.70 10.12
N LYS A 318 15.32 2.37 8.85
CA LYS A 318 14.95 3.18 7.69
C LYS A 318 13.77 2.57 6.92
N LYS A 319 13.08 3.41 6.16
CA LYS A 319 11.93 3.00 5.33
C LYS A 319 12.45 2.73 3.93
N ILE A 320 12.16 1.57 3.33
CA ILE A 320 12.38 1.34 1.88
C ILE A 320 11.93 2.57 1.10
N LYS A 321 12.67 3.10 0.13
CA LYS A 321 12.25 4.29 -0.64
C LYS A 321 10.97 4.02 -1.44
N ASN A 322 10.20 5.05 -1.75
CA ASN A 322 9.00 4.89 -2.57
C ASN A 322 9.36 4.26 -3.92
N GLY A 323 8.58 3.27 -4.38
CA GLY A 323 8.89 2.47 -5.57
C GLY A 323 10.05 1.47 -5.39
N GLY A 324 10.72 1.46 -4.24
CA GLY A 324 11.89 0.62 -3.99
C GLY A 324 11.55 -0.86 -3.82
N VAL A 325 12.52 -1.71 -4.16
CA VAL A 325 12.44 -3.17 -4.09
C VAL A 325 13.58 -3.71 -3.25
N VAL A 326 13.25 -4.51 -2.24
CA VAL A 326 14.20 -5.21 -1.35
C VAL A 326 13.81 -6.67 -1.30
N CYS A 327 14.78 -7.58 -1.37
CA CYS A 327 14.55 -9.01 -1.24
C CYS A 327 15.21 -9.58 0.03
N PHE A 328 14.66 -10.68 0.53
CA PHE A 328 15.21 -11.44 1.67
C PHE A 328 14.63 -12.86 1.68
N GLU A 329 15.28 -13.77 2.39
CA GLU A 329 14.73 -15.09 2.71
C GLU A 329 13.97 -15.03 4.03
N LEU A 330 12.71 -15.45 3.98
CA LEU A 330 11.90 -15.72 5.15
C LEU A 330 12.01 -17.21 5.47
N MET A 331 12.24 -17.52 6.74
CA MET A 331 12.44 -18.86 7.28
C MET A 331 11.27 -19.22 8.20
N LYS A 332 10.85 -20.48 8.19
CA LYS A 332 9.87 -21.04 9.12
C LYS A 332 10.46 -22.28 9.80
N ALA A 333 10.43 -22.28 11.14
CA ALA A 333 10.80 -23.43 11.95
C ALA A 333 9.60 -23.87 12.81
N LYS A 334 9.40 -25.18 12.92
CA LYS A 334 8.41 -25.75 13.85
C LYS A 334 9.03 -25.86 15.23
N THR A 335 8.41 -25.23 16.21
CA THR A 335 8.82 -25.28 17.62
C THR A 335 7.71 -25.89 18.48
N GLN A 336 8.01 -26.19 19.74
CA GLN A 336 7.00 -26.64 20.71
C GLN A 336 5.86 -25.61 20.94
N TYR A 337 6.10 -24.34 20.61
CA TYR A 337 5.12 -23.25 20.71
C TYR A 337 4.45 -22.94 19.37
N GLY A 338 4.60 -23.83 18.38
CA GLY A 338 4.10 -23.65 17.02
C GLY A 338 5.14 -23.07 16.05
N ASP A 339 4.66 -22.65 14.89
CA ASP A 339 5.49 -22.08 13.83
C ASP A 339 6.12 -20.76 14.28
N GLN A 340 7.44 -20.65 14.10
CA GLN A 340 8.21 -19.44 14.33
C GLN A 340 8.85 -19.00 13.02
N PHE A 341 9.01 -17.68 12.88
CA PHE A 341 9.49 -17.06 11.65
C PHE A 341 10.71 -16.19 11.90
N MET A 342 11.62 -16.16 10.94
CA MET A 342 12.83 -15.34 10.98
C MET A 342 13.19 -14.89 9.57
N ILE A 343 13.80 -13.72 9.44
CA ILE A 343 14.49 -13.30 8.23
C ILE A 343 15.96 -13.70 8.36
N ASP A 344 16.48 -14.41 7.36
CA ASP A 344 17.92 -14.67 7.27
C ASP A 344 18.66 -13.33 7.06
N PRO A 345 19.47 -12.86 8.04
CA PRO A 345 20.08 -11.54 7.95
C PRO A 345 20.98 -11.34 6.73
N ALA A 346 21.72 -12.38 6.34
CA ALA A 346 22.66 -12.33 5.21
C ALA A 346 21.94 -12.25 3.86
N SER A 347 20.66 -12.62 3.83
CA SER A 347 19.87 -12.70 2.60
C SER A 347 19.24 -11.37 2.18
N VAL A 348 19.26 -10.34 3.05
CA VAL A 348 18.63 -9.04 2.81
C VAL A 348 19.43 -8.27 1.76
N ARG A 349 18.84 -8.01 0.60
CA ARG A 349 19.47 -7.28 -0.51
C ARG A 349 18.57 -6.19 -1.05
N VAL A 350 19.18 -5.05 -1.38
CA VAL A 350 18.54 -3.97 -2.13
C VAL A 350 18.58 -4.31 -3.61
N ILE A 351 17.42 -4.31 -4.27
CA ILE A 351 17.30 -4.53 -5.72
C ILE A 351 17.09 -3.19 -6.43
N TYR A 352 16.27 -2.30 -5.85
CA TYR A 352 16.00 -0.98 -6.41
C TYR A 352 15.74 0.07 -5.33
N LEU A 353 16.39 1.24 -5.45
CA LEU A 353 16.35 2.45 -4.57
C LEU A 353 16.74 2.28 -3.09
N GLY A 354 16.55 1.12 -2.49
CA GLY A 354 16.99 0.78 -1.13
C GLY A 354 16.15 1.43 -0.02
N PHE A 355 16.80 1.80 1.08
CA PHE A 355 16.20 2.34 2.31
C PHE A 355 16.38 3.85 2.49
#